data_AF-A0A377DCR4-F1
#
_entry.id   AF-A0A377DCR4-F1
#
_cell.length_a   1.000
_cell.length_b   1.000
_cell.length_c   1.000
_cell.angle_alpha   90.00
_cell.angle_beta   90.00
_cell.angle_gamma   90.00
#
_symmetry.space_group_name_H-M   'P 1'
#
loop_
_entity.id
_entity.type
_entity.pdbx_description
1 polymer ?
#
loop_
_entity_poly.entity_id
_entity_poly.type
_entity_poly.pdbx_seq_one_letter_code
_entity_poly.pdbx_strand_id
1 'polypeptide(L)'
;MAVGQEENSKWEVLDSNSASDGDVWMAWSLLEAGRLWKEQRYTDIGSALLKRIAREEVVTVPGLGSMLLPGKVGFAEDNSWRFNPSYLPPTLAQYFTRFGAPWTTLRETNQRLLLETAPKGFSPDWVRYEKDKGWQLKAEKTLISSYDAIRVYMWVGMMPDSDPQKARMLNRFKPMATFTEKNGYPPEKSGCGYGESAG
;
A
#
# COMPACT_ATOMS: atom_id res chain seq x y z
N MET A 1 9.56 -6.68 9.59
CA MET A 1 10.62 -7.02 10.56
C MET A 1 11.67 -5.92 10.50
N ALA A 2 12.08 -5.40 11.64
CA ALA A 2 13.18 -4.44 11.73
C ALA A 2 14.41 -5.12 12.34
N VAL A 3 15.59 -4.86 11.77
CA VAL A 3 16.88 -5.37 12.23
C VAL A 3 17.81 -4.18 12.44
N GLY A 4 18.58 -4.19 13.52
CA GLY A 4 19.49 -3.10 13.83
C GLY A 4 20.42 -3.45 14.98
N GLN A 5 21.23 -2.46 15.36
CA GLN A 5 22.16 -2.59 16.47
C GLN A 5 21.49 -2.16 17.77
N GLU A 6 21.47 -3.04 18.77
CA GLU A 6 21.04 -2.71 20.12
C GLU A 6 22.09 -1.87 20.87
N GLU A 7 21.68 -1.26 21.98
CA GLU A 7 22.57 -0.49 22.87
C GLU A 7 23.76 -1.32 23.36
N ASN A 8 23.57 -2.64 23.49
CA ASN A 8 24.63 -3.60 23.84
C ASN A 8 25.62 -3.92 22.69
N SER A 9 25.54 -3.18 21.57
CA SER A 9 26.32 -3.31 20.34
C SER A 9 26.08 -4.60 19.52
N LYS A 10 25.11 -5.45 19.88
CA LYS A 10 24.73 -6.63 19.09
C LYS A 10 23.79 -6.26 17.95
N TRP A 11 23.89 -7.01 16.85
CA TRP A 11 22.98 -6.90 15.71
C TRP A 11 21.92 -7.98 15.81
N GLU A 12 20.66 -7.57 15.95
CA GLU A 12 19.54 -8.49 16.11
C GLU A 12 18.22 -7.95 15.56
N VAL A 13 17.18 -8.76 15.66
CA VAL A 13 15.81 -8.36 15.31
C VAL A 13 15.29 -7.41 16.40
N LEU A 14 15.04 -6.16 16.02
CA LEU A 14 14.48 -5.12 16.92
C LEU A 14 12.94 -5.19 16.97
N ASP A 15 12.30 -5.58 15.87
CA ASP A 15 10.86 -5.81 15.81
C ASP A 15 10.55 -7.00 14.91
N SER A 16 9.86 -8.00 15.48
CA SER A 16 9.45 -9.24 14.81
C SER A 16 8.14 -9.13 14.04
N ASN A 17 7.46 -7.98 14.07
CA ASN A 17 6.26 -7.74 13.27
C ASN A 17 6.59 -7.72 11.77
N SER A 18 5.67 -8.14 10.92
CA SER A 18 5.83 -8.06 9.47
C SER A 18 5.59 -6.62 8.98
N ALA A 19 6.03 -6.32 7.76
CA ALA A 19 5.75 -5.06 7.08
C ALA A 19 5.39 -5.42 5.64
N SER A 20 4.11 -5.37 5.32
CA SER A 20 3.57 -6.09 4.17
C SER A 20 3.99 -5.52 2.83
N ASP A 21 4.44 -4.25 2.77
CA ASP A 21 5.07 -3.70 1.58
C ASP A 21 6.37 -4.44 1.24
N GLY A 22 7.23 -4.67 2.23
CA GLY A 22 8.42 -5.50 2.09
C GLY A 22 8.07 -6.94 1.70
N ASP A 23 7.05 -7.51 2.32
CA ASP A 23 6.64 -8.89 2.07
C ASP A 23 6.13 -9.10 0.63
N VAL A 24 5.29 -8.19 0.10
CA VAL A 24 4.79 -8.30 -1.29
C VAL A 24 5.88 -8.04 -2.32
N TRP A 25 6.81 -7.11 -2.07
CA TRP A 25 7.97 -6.89 -2.95
C TRP A 25 8.89 -8.11 -2.97
N MET A 26 9.11 -8.76 -1.83
CA MET A 26 9.91 -9.97 -1.74
C MET A 26 9.24 -11.13 -2.48
N ALA A 27 7.94 -11.35 -2.28
CA ALA A 27 7.19 -12.38 -2.98
C ALA A 27 7.18 -12.19 -4.49
N TRP A 28 6.92 -10.96 -4.97
CA TRP A 28 6.98 -10.63 -6.39
C TRP A 28 8.37 -10.89 -6.97
N SER A 29 9.42 -10.43 -6.29
CA SER A 29 10.80 -10.55 -6.79
C SER A 29 11.22 -12.00 -6.90
N LEU A 30 10.89 -12.85 -5.92
CA LEU A 30 11.18 -14.28 -5.95
C LEU A 30 10.42 -15.00 -7.08
N LEU A 31 9.14 -14.66 -7.27
CA LEU A 31 8.33 -15.28 -8.33
C LEU A 31 8.82 -14.87 -9.72
N GLU A 32 9.14 -13.59 -9.93
CA GLU A 32 9.70 -13.12 -11.21
C GLU A 32 11.12 -13.64 -11.43
N ALA A 33 11.96 -13.73 -10.40
CA ALA A 33 13.27 -14.36 -10.47
C ALA A 33 13.17 -15.84 -10.89
N GLY A 34 12.25 -16.59 -10.28
CA GLY A 34 12.01 -17.99 -10.65
C GLY A 34 11.60 -18.14 -12.12
N ARG A 35 10.73 -17.24 -12.61
CA ARG A 35 10.32 -17.20 -14.01
C ARG A 35 11.46 -16.83 -14.97
N LEU A 36 12.19 -15.76 -14.68
CA LEU A 36 13.20 -15.18 -15.58
C LEU A 36 14.51 -15.99 -15.61
N TRP A 37 14.95 -16.47 -14.44
CA TRP A 37 16.18 -17.25 -14.32
C TRP A 37 15.95 -18.76 -14.40
N LYS A 38 14.69 -19.20 -14.54
CA LYS A 38 14.31 -20.62 -14.62
C LYS A 38 14.77 -21.43 -13.40
N GLU A 39 14.69 -20.82 -12.22
CA GLU A 39 15.07 -21.45 -10.95
C GLU A 39 13.82 -21.76 -10.12
N GLN A 40 13.46 -23.04 -10.06
CA GLN A 40 12.25 -23.51 -9.38
C GLN A 40 12.26 -23.17 -7.90
N ARG A 41 13.43 -23.16 -7.25
CA ARG A 41 13.57 -22.82 -5.84
C ARG A 41 13.04 -21.42 -5.53
N TYR A 42 13.25 -20.43 -6.40
CA TYR A 42 12.71 -19.08 -6.17
C TYR A 42 11.19 -19.04 -6.32
N THR A 43 10.65 -19.78 -7.29
CA THR A 43 9.19 -19.93 -7.45
C THR A 43 8.56 -20.55 -6.20
N ASP A 44 9.17 -21.59 -5.65
CA ASP A 44 8.65 -22.29 -4.48
C ASP A 44 8.65 -21.40 -3.23
N ILE A 45 9.75 -20.68 -2.98
CA ILE A 45 9.85 -19.75 -1.84
C ILE A 45 8.86 -18.59 -2.03
N GLY A 46 8.81 -17.96 -3.21
CA GLY A 46 7.91 -16.85 -3.50
C GLY A 46 6.43 -17.25 -3.39
N SER A 47 6.08 -18.46 -3.86
CA SER A 47 4.72 -19.01 -3.75
C SER A 47 4.33 -19.30 -2.30
N ALA A 48 5.25 -19.87 -1.52
CA ALA A 48 5.04 -20.13 -0.09
C ALA A 48 4.87 -18.82 0.70
N LEU A 49 5.69 -17.81 0.40
CA LEU A 49 5.60 -16.48 1.01
C LEU A 49 4.28 -15.79 0.66
N LEU A 50 3.90 -15.76 -0.62
CA LEU A 50 2.64 -15.14 -1.07
C LEU A 50 1.41 -15.78 -0.39
N LYS A 51 1.40 -17.11 -0.25
CA LYS A 51 0.35 -17.83 0.50
C LYS A 51 0.34 -17.46 1.99
N ARG A 52 1.50 -17.16 2.58
CA ARG A 52 1.60 -16.73 3.98
C ARG A 52 1.04 -15.32 4.16
N ILE A 53 1.40 -14.38 3.29
CA ILE A 53 0.87 -13.01 3.26
C ILE A 53 -0.67 -13.05 3.25
N ALA A 54 -1.25 -13.83 2.33
CA ALA A 54 -2.70 -13.99 2.23
C ALA A 54 -3.37 -14.58 3.48
N ARG A 55 -2.66 -15.35 4.30
CA ARG A 55 -3.20 -15.95 5.53
C ARG A 55 -3.03 -15.09 6.76
N GLU A 56 -1.93 -14.35 6.84
CA GLU A 56 -1.48 -13.71 8.09
C GLU A 56 -1.72 -12.19 8.12
N GLU A 57 -1.85 -11.55 6.96
CA GLU A 57 -1.98 -10.08 6.86
C GLU A 57 -2.96 -9.63 5.79
N VAL A 58 -3.82 -10.53 5.29
CA VAL A 58 -5.00 -10.17 4.50
C VAL A 58 -6.25 -10.50 5.30
N VAL A 59 -7.12 -9.50 5.46
CA VAL A 59 -8.38 -9.64 6.21
C VAL A 59 -9.57 -9.26 5.36
N THR A 60 -10.75 -9.75 5.72
CA THR A 60 -12.01 -9.33 5.08
C THR A 60 -12.64 -8.21 5.89
N VAL A 61 -12.77 -7.04 5.29
CA VAL A 61 -13.31 -5.84 5.93
C VAL A 61 -14.76 -5.61 5.48
N PRO A 62 -15.73 -5.51 6.39
CA PRO A 62 -17.12 -5.20 6.05
C PRO A 62 -17.25 -3.91 5.23
N GLY A 63 -17.87 -3.99 4.05
CA GLY A 63 -18.04 -2.88 3.11
C GLY A 63 -16.90 -2.69 2.09
N LEU A 64 -15.77 -3.39 2.26
CA LEU A 64 -14.67 -3.38 1.28
C LEU A 64 -14.46 -4.76 0.63
N GLY A 65 -14.36 -5.81 1.43
CA GLY A 65 -13.85 -7.12 0.99
C GLY A 65 -12.41 -7.36 1.48
N SER A 66 -11.64 -8.16 0.76
CA SER A 66 -10.25 -8.46 1.13
C SER A 66 -9.37 -7.21 1.08
N MET A 67 -8.63 -6.96 2.14
CA MET A 67 -7.69 -5.84 2.29
C MET A 67 -6.36 -6.32 2.83
N LEU A 68 -5.25 -5.79 2.29
CA LEU A 68 -3.91 -6.03 2.79
C LEU A 68 -3.65 -5.12 4.00
N LEU A 69 -3.36 -5.71 5.14
CA LEU A 69 -2.93 -4.99 6.34
C LEU A 69 -1.46 -4.57 6.18
N PRO A 70 -1.04 -3.45 6.77
CA PRO A 70 0.36 -3.00 6.80
C PRO A 70 1.34 -3.96 7.51
N GLY A 71 0.83 -4.90 8.29
CA GLY A 71 1.60 -5.97 8.92
C GLY A 71 0.66 -6.91 9.68
N LYS A 72 1.18 -8.05 10.12
CA LYS A 72 0.40 -9.12 10.77
C LYS A 72 -0.27 -8.69 12.08
N VAL A 73 0.30 -7.73 12.82
CA VAL A 73 -0.20 -7.29 14.13
C VAL A 73 -0.29 -5.76 14.18
N GLY A 74 -1.33 -5.24 14.84
CA GLY A 74 -1.44 -3.82 15.23
C GLY A 74 -2.21 -2.91 14.27
N PHE A 75 -2.82 -3.45 13.20
CA PHE A 75 -3.52 -2.66 12.17
C PHE A 75 -5.00 -3.01 11.99
N ALA A 76 -5.51 -3.97 12.77
CA ALA A 76 -6.91 -4.37 12.79
C ALA A 76 -7.40 -4.40 14.24
N GLU A 77 -8.51 -3.73 14.49
CA GLU A 77 -9.31 -3.75 15.72
C GLU A 77 -10.70 -4.30 15.38
N ASP A 78 -11.57 -4.45 16.39
CA ASP A 78 -12.91 -5.05 16.22
C ASP A 78 -13.77 -4.34 15.16
N ASN A 79 -13.67 -3.01 15.07
CA ASN A 79 -14.50 -2.18 14.18
C ASN A 79 -13.68 -1.18 13.35
N SER A 80 -12.35 -1.24 13.41
CA SER A 80 -11.48 -0.26 12.77
C SER A 80 -10.25 -0.95 12.16
N TRP A 81 -9.80 -0.41 11.01
CA TRP A 81 -8.60 -0.89 10.32
C TRP A 81 -7.77 0.30 9.87
N ARG A 82 -6.46 0.14 9.86
CA ARG A 82 -5.51 1.14 9.37
C ARG A 82 -4.77 0.58 8.17
N PHE A 83 -4.76 1.35 7.08
CA PHE A 83 -4.11 0.98 5.82
C PHE A 83 -3.07 2.02 5.42
N ASN A 84 -2.14 1.58 4.58
CA ASN A 84 -1.15 2.43 3.95
C ASN A 84 -1.28 2.30 2.42
N PRO A 85 -1.79 3.32 1.73
CA PRO A 85 -1.95 3.32 0.26
C PRO A 85 -0.68 2.99 -0.53
N SER A 86 0.51 3.22 0.04
CA SER A 86 1.79 3.00 -0.66
C SER A 86 2.26 1.55 -0.70
N TYR A 87 1.61 0.64 0.04
CA TYR A 87 2.13 -0.69 0.33
C TYR A 87 1.93 -1.72 -0.79
N LEU A 88 0.90 -1.55 -1.63
CA LEU A 88 0.63 -2.47 -2.74
C LEU A 88 0.62 -1.72 -4.08
N PRO A 89 1.74 -1.74 -4.84
CA PRO A 89 1.78 -1.16 -6.18
C PRO A 89 0.72 -1.79 -7.10
N PRO A 90 -0.01 -1.02 -7.93
CA PRO A 90 -1.04 -1.57 -8.83
C PRO A 90 -0.51 -2.64 -9.79
N THR A 91 0.75 -2.54 -10.23
CA THR A 91 1.40 -3.56 -11.07
C THR A 91 1.60 -4.89 -10.35
N LEU A 92 1.98 -4.86 -9.06
CA LEU A 92 2.07 -6.05 -8.21
C LEU A 92 0.68 -6.63 -7.92
N ALA A 93 -0.30 -5.78 -7.62
CA ALA A 93 -1.69 -6.21 -7.43
C ALA A 93 -2.21 -6.96 -8.68
N GLN A 94 -1.98 -6.40 -9.87
CA GLN A 94 -2.29 -7.07 -11.14
C GLN A 94 -1.51 -8.37 -11.31
N TYR A 95 -0.21 -8.39 -11.01
CA TYR A 95 0.63 -9.59 -11.14
C TYR A 95 0.07 -10.75 -10.31
N PHE A 96 -0.31 -10.50 -9.05
CA PHE A 96 -0.76 -11.54 -8.12
C PHE A 96 -2.14 -12.13 -8.46
N THR A 97 -2.97 -11.46 -9.27
CA THR A 97 -4.28 -12.00 -9.68
C THR A 97 -4.19 -13.38 -10.34
N ARG A 98 -3.04 -13.74 -10.94
CA ARG A 98 -2.79 -15.08 -11.51
C ARG A 98 -2.84 -16.21 -10.49
N PHE A 99 -2.75 -15.90 -9.19
CA PHE A 99 -2.82 -16.87 -8.11
C PHE A 99 -4.24 -16.99 -7.51
N GLY A 100 -5.24 -16.34 -8.11
CA GLY A 100 -6.63 -16.41 -7.67
C GLY A 100 -6.91 -15.63 -6.40
N ALA A 101 -7.89 -16.07 -5.60
CA ALA A 101 -8.25 -15.41 -4.35
C ALA A 101 -7.11 -15.50 -3.30
N PRO A 102 -6.90 -14.46 -2.47
CA PRO A 102 -7.67 -13.21 -2.40
C PRO A 102 -7.20 -12.12 -3.38
N TRP A 103 -6.19 -12.39 -4.22
CA TRP A 103 -5.51 -11.39 -5.05
C TRP A 103 -6.39 -10.74 -6.11
N THR A 104 -7.35 -11.48 -6.66
CA THR A 104 -8.36 -10.92 -7.57
C THR A 104 -9.19 -9.82 -6.90
N THR A 105 -9.60 -10.03 -5.64
CA THR A 105 -10.34 -9.02 -4.85
C THR A 105 -9.42 -7.88 -4.41
N LEU A 106 -8.21 -8.21 -3.97
CA LEU A 106 -7.22 -7.20 -3.53
C LEU A 106 -6.87 -6.20 -4.62
N ARG A 107 -6.85 -6.60 -5.90
CA ARG A 107 -6.65 -5.65 -7.00
C ARG A 107 -7.73 -4.58 -7.02
N GLU A 108 -8.99 -4.97 -6.88
CA GLU A 108 -10.13 -4.05 -6.94
C GLU A 108 -10.22 -3.19 -5.69
N THR A 109 -10.02 -3.77 -4.50
CA THR A 109 -10.04 -3.02 -3.24
C THR A 109 -8.82 -2.10 -3.08
N ASN A 110 -7.66 -2.46 -3.63
CA ASN A 110 -6.52 -1.56 -3.71
C ASN A 110 -6.82 -0.34 -4.60
N GLN A 111 -7.51 -0.54 -5.74
CA GLN A 111 -7.98 0.60 -6.54
C GLN A 111 -8.94 1.49 -5.74
N ARG A 112 -9.87 0.91 -4.98
CA ARG A 112 -10.76 1.67 -4.10
C ARG A 112 -9.98 2.47 -3.05
N LEU A 113 -9.02 1.85 -2.36
CA LEU A 113 -8.14 2.52 -1.40
C LEU A 113 -7.46 3.76 -2.02
N LEU A 114 -6.83 3.60 -3.19
CA LEU A 114 -6.11 4.68 -3.86
C LEU A 114 -7.05 5.81 -4.32
N LEU A 115 -8.21 5.48 -4.88
CA LEU A 115 -9.12 6.48 -5.44
C LEU A 115 -9.96 7.18 -4.36
N GLU A 116 -10.45 6.44 -3.38
CA GLU A 116 -11.45 6.93 -2.42
C GLU A 116 -10.80 7.75 -1.28
N THR A 117 -9.51 7.58 -1.00
CA THR A 117 -8.85 8.21 0.17
C THR A 117 -8.08 9.50 -0.13
N ALA A 118 -8.08 9.96 -1.39
CA ALA A 118 -7.39 11.17 -1.83
C ALA A 118 -8.36 12.29 -2.27
N PRO A 119 -9.27 12.79 -1.41
CA PRO A 119 -10.34 13.69 -1.82
C PRO A 119 -9.85 15.00 -2.46
N LYS A 120 -8.66 15.48 -2.05
CA LYS A 120 -7.97 16.65 -2.63
C LYS A 120 -6.92 16.30 -3.68
N GLY A 121 -6.83 15.03 -4.09
CA GLY A 121 -5.85 14.52 -5.06
C GLY A 121 -4.45 14.27 -4.50
N PHE A 122 -4.30 14.24 -3.19
CA PHE A 122 -3.09 13.79 -2.48
C PHE A 122 -3.42 12.50 -1.72
N SER A 123 -2.65 11.44 -1.95
CA SER A 123 -2.81 10.16 -1.23
C SER A 123 -2.26 10.29 0.18
N PRO A 124 -2.94 9.77 1.22
CA PRO A 124 -2.40 9.80 2.57
C PRO A 124 -1.31 8.73 2.78
N ASP A 125 -0.40 8.98 3.71
CA ASP A 125 0.56 8.00 4.22
C ASP A 125 -0.19 6.86 4.93
N TRP A 126 -1.16 7.24 5.77
CA TRP A 126 -2.00 6.31 6.52
C TRP A 126 -3.46 6.75 6.49
N VAL A 127 -4.37 5.80 6.40
CA VAL A 127 -5.81 6.07 6.42
C VAL A 127 -6.55 4.99 7.20
N ARG A 128 -7.52 5.40 8.03
CA ARG A 128 -8.40 4.47 8.74
C ARG A 128 -9.68 4.21 7.97
N TYR A 129 -10.22 3.02 8.16
CA TYR A 129 -11.57 2.63 7.79
C TYR A 129 -12.30 2.16 9.04
N GLU A 130 -13.53 2.63 9.25
CA GLU A 130 -14.39 2.16 10.34
C GLU A 130 -15.60 1.43 9.79
N LYS A 131 -15.95 0.31 10.43
CA LYS A 131 -17.15 -0.46 10.11
C LYS A 131 -18.38 0.47 10.15
N ASP A 132 -19.26 0.31 9.16
CA ASP A 132 -20.51 1.06 9.00
C ASP A 132 -20.37 2.58 8.82
N LYS A 133 -19.14 3.12 8.78
CA LYS A 133 -18.85 4.55 8.56
C LYS A 133 -17.98 4.83 7.33
N GLY A 134 -17.10 3.90 6.95
CA GLY A 134 -16.20 4.04 5.81
C GLY A 134 -14.87 4.71 6.15
N TRP A 135 -14.27 5.36 5.13
CA TRP A 135 -12.97 6.04 5.23
C TRP A 135 -13.01 7.24 6.17
N GLN A 136 -12.05 7.31 7.09
CA GLN A 136 -11.90 8.44 8.00
C GLN A 136 -11.05 9.54 7.32
N LEU A 137 -11.72 10.50 6.68
CA LEU A 137 -11.09 11.54 5.84
C LEU A 137 -11.17 12.96 6.42
N LYS A 138 -11.52 13.09 7.70
CA LYS A 138 -11.41 14.38 8.40
C LYS A 138 -9.93 14.69 8.61
N ALA A 139 -9.55 15.96 8.53
CA ALA A 139 -8.18 16.38 8.79
C ALA A 139 -7.71 15.89 10.16
N GLU A 140 -6.62 15.13 10.18
CA GLU A 140 -5.92 14.67 11.38
C GLU A 140 -4.40 14.66 11.08
N LYS A 141 -3.58 14.65 12.13
CA LYS A 141 -2.11 14.78 12.02
C LYS A 141 -1.46 13.74 11.09
N THR A 142 -2.05 12.55 10.98
CA THR A 142 -1.56 11.42 10.17
C THR A 142 -2.13 11.37 8.75
N LEU A 143 -3.17 12.15 8.45
CA LEU A 143 -3.83 12.16 7.15
C LEU A 143 -3.17 13.19 6.21
N ILE A 144 -1.87 12.97 5.98
CA ILE A 144 -1.00 13.79 5.13
C ILE A 144 -0.37 12.91 4.04
N SER A 145 -0.01 13.53 2.93
CA SER A 145 0.85 12.94 1.89
C SER A 145 2.28 13.37 2.17
N SER A 146 3.16 12.43 2.50
CA SER A 146 4.57 12.69 2.79
C SER A 146 5.44 11.50 2.32
N TYR A 147 6.38 11.05 3.15
CA TYR A 147 7.40 10.05 2.83
C TYR A 147 6.86 8.67 2.43
N ASP A 148 5.71 8.23 2.95
CA ASP A 148 5.10 6.97 2.52
C ASP A 148 4.38 7.17 1.18
N ALA A 149 3.46 8.14 1.15
CA ALA A 149 2.54 8.37 0.04
C ALA A 149 3.22 8.83 -1.24
N ILE A 150 4.43 9.40 -1.18
CA ILE A 150 5.18 9.77 -2.38
C ILE A 150 5.35 8.57 -3.34
N ARG A 151 5.43 7.35 -2.79
CA ARG A 151 5.53 6.11 -3.56
C ARG A 151 4.25 5.79 -4.36
N VAL A 152 3.07 6.24 -3.91
CA VAL A 152 1.80 6.03 -4.63
C VAL A 152 1.86 6.63 -6.03
N TYR A 153 2.31 7.87 -6.14
CA TYR A 153 2.42 8.56 -7.42
C TYR A 153 3.45 7.89 -8.34
N MET A 154 4.57 7.43 -7.77
CA MET A 154 5.58 6.65 -8.48
C MET A 154 5.00 5.33 -9.03
N TRP A 155 4.28 4.56 -8.21
CA TRP A 155 3.67 3.30 -8.63
C TRP A 155 2.65 3.50 -9.74
N VAL A 156 1.83 4.55 -9.66
CA VAL A 156 0.88 4.90 -10.72
C VAL A 156 1.60 5.30 -12.01
N GLY A 157 2.70 6.06 -11.90
CA GLY A 157 3.52 6.44 -13.05
C GLY A 157 4.13 5.25 -13.79
N MET A 158 4.49 4.19 -13.06
CA MET A 158 5.08 2.95 -13.58
C MET A 158 4.07 1.96 -14.17
N MET A 159 2.76 2.19 -14.05
CA MET A 159 1.76 1.33 -14.69
C MET A 159 1.89 1.39 -16.22
N PRO A 160 1.62 0.30 -16.97
CA PRO A 160 1.62 0.37 -18.42
C PRO A 160 0.47 1.26 -18.91
N ASP A 161 0.68 2.04 -19.97
CA ASP A 161 -0.34 2.97 -20.51
C ASP A 161 -1.60 2.26 -21.03
N SER A 162 -1.49 0.97 -21.34
CA SER A 162 -2.62 0.12 -21.70
C SER A 162 -3.52 -0.27 -20.52
N ASP A 163 -3.09 -0.06 -19.27
CA ASP A 163 -3.91 -0.39 -18.09
C ASP A 163 -5.02 0.67 -17.89
N PRO A 164 -6.31 0.27 -17.96
CA PRO A 164 -7.42 1.21 -17.80
C PRO A 164 -7.51 1.85 -16.40
N GLN A 165 -6.88 1.26 -15.38
CA GLN A 165 -6.81 1.85 -14.04
C GLN A 165 -5.87 3.06 -13.99
N LYS A 166 -4.81 3.10 -14.83
CA LYS A 166 -3.78 4.16 -14.83
C LYS A 166 -4.40 5.53 -15.07
N ALA A 167 -5.23 5.67 -16.11
CA ALA A 167 -5.85 6.94 -16.46
C ALA A 167 -6.70 7.51 -15.31
N ARG A 168 -7.45 6.65 -14.60
CA ARG A 168 -8.27 7.06 -13.44
C ARG A 168 -7.40 7.54 -12.28
N MET A 169 -6.31 6.83 -11.98
CA MET A 169 -5.40 7.18 -10.90
C MET A 169 -4.60 8.46 -11.21
N LEU A 170 -4.08 8.62 -12.44
CA LEU A 170 -3.42 9.85 -12.88
C LEU A 170 -4.36 11.06 -12.76
N ASN A 171 -5.61 10.92 -13.19
CA ASN A 171 -6.60 11.99 -13.05
C ASN A 171 -6.88 12.31 -11.57
N ARG A 172 -7.00 11.30 -10.71
CA ARG A 172 -7.22 11.49 -9.27
C ARG A 172 -6.08 12.23 -8.60
N PHE A 173 -4.83 11.91 -8.95
CA PHE A 173 -3.63 12.48 -8.34
C PHE A 173 -3.03 13.67 -9.09
N LYS A 174 -3.74 14.19 -10.11
CA LYS A 174 -3.31 15.36 -10.88
C LYS A 174 -2.86 16.56 -10.02
N PRO A 175 -3.47 16.88 -8.87
CA PRO A 175 -3.00 17.98 -8.01
C PRO A 175 -1.53 17.89 -7.58
N MET A 176 -0.99 16.68 -7.35
CA MET A 176 0.44 16.49 -7.06
C MET A 176 1.32 16.89 -8.25
N ALA A 177 0.94 16.47 -9.46
CA ALA A 177 1.65 16.84 -10.69
C ALA A 177 1.56 18.36 -10.94
N THR A 178 0.36 18.95 -10.85
CA THR A 178 0.15 20.38 -11.02
C THR A 178 0.96 21.21 -10.02
N PHE A 179 1.03 20.80 -8.74
CA PHE A 179 1.87 21.47 -7.75
C PHE A 179 3.35 21.42 -8.15
N THR A 180 3.83 20.24 -8.55
CA THR A 180 5.24 20.01 -8.90
C THR A 180 5.63 20.81 -10.14
N GLU A 181 4.79 20.81 -11.18
CA GLU A 181 4.99 21.61 -12.39
C GLU A 181 5.04 23.12 -12.10
N LYS A 182 4.14 23.61 -11.24
CA LYS A 182 4.04 25.03 -10.90
C LYS A 182 5.23 25.53 -10.07
N ASN A 183 5.72 24.72 -9.13
CA ASN A 183 6.72 25.15 -8.14
C ASN A 183 8.14 24.67 -8.49
N GLY A 184 8.30 23.71 -9.40
CA GLY A 184 9.60 23.12 -9.76
C GLY A 184 10.13 22.08 -8.77
N TYR A 185 9.34 21.71 -7.75
CA TYR A 185 9.68 20.68 -6.76
C TYR A 185 8.39 20.03 -6.18
N PRO A 186 8.45 18.77 -5.73
CA PRO A 186 7.35 18.14 -5.00
C PRO A 186 7.27 18.68 -3.56
N PRO A 187 6.08 18.79 -2.96
CA PRO A 187 5.93 19.23 -1.59
C PRO A 187 6.44 18.14 -0.62
N GLU A 188 7.06 18.53 0.49
CA GLU A 188 7.42 17.57 1.54
C GLU A 188 6.16 16.98 2.19
N LYS A 189 5.17 17.83 2.50
CA LYS A 189 3.90 17.45 3.14
C LYS A 189 2.73 18.14 2.48
N SER A 190 1.62 17.44 2.33
CA SER A 190 0.35 18.00 1.85
C SER A 190 -0.83 17.40 2.64
N GLY A 191 -1.80 18.23 3.05
CA GLY A 191 -2.98 17.74 3.76
C GLY A 191 -3.95 17.01 2.83
N CYS A 192 -4.37 15.80 3.19
CA CYS A 192 -5.23 14.97 2.35
C CYS A 192 -6.72 15.12 2.68
N GLY A 193 -7.07 15.40 3.93
CA GLY A 193 -8.44 15.42 4.43
C GLY A 193 -9.28 16.64 4.04
N TYR A 194 -10.58 16.55 4.29
CA TYR A 194 -11.51 17.68 4.21
C TYR A 194 -11.35 18.62 5.43
N GLY A 195 -11.58 19.93 5.22
CA GLY A 195 -11.40 20.96 6.25
C GLY A 195 -9.98 21.52 6.33
N GLU A 196 -9.77 22.45 7.26
CA GLU A 196 -8.46 22.96 7.67
C GLU A 196 -7.88 22.03 8.74
N SER A 197 -6.57 21.76 8.67
CA SER A 197 -5.84 21.07 9.73
C SER A 197 -5.85 21.94 10.99
N ALA A 198 -6.49 21.47 12.07
CA ALA A 198 -6.29 22.04 13.39
C ALA A 198 -4.80 21.87 13.75
N GLY A 199 -4.16 22.98 14.10
CA GLY A 199 -2.71 23.07 14.40
C GLY A 199 -2.25 22.21 15.56
#